data_AF-A0A0C2MD20-F1
#
_entry.id   AF-A0A0C2MD20-F1
#
_cell.length_a   1.000
_cell.length_b   1.000
_cell.length_c   1.000
_cell.angle_alpha   90.00
_cell.angle_beta   90.00
_cell.angle_gamma   90.00
#
_symmetry.space_group_name_H-M   'P 1'
#
loop_
_entity.id
_entity.type
_entity.pdbx_description
1 polymer ?
#
loop_
_entity_poly.entity_id
_entity_poly.type
_entity_poly.pdbx_seq_one_letter_code
_entity_poly.pdbx_strand_id
1 'polypeptide(L)'
;MSERKVLNKYYPPDFDGAKIPRGPPPNLNPNIKRVRQITIRLMAPMSMRCNTCGEYIYKGKKFNARQETVRNEDYLGLRIYRFYIKCPNCVSEITFKTDPEHTDYVVEDGATRSFQAARIAELQEEERRKQEEEEERTNPMQALEKRTNESRREMEKLEHLEELRDYNKRHCAVDHDLLLRKHIEKNSLYELDLDDDALVRQIYAQKNEDYTELDELIASKDEAQKFKVVKVSGSTRNTKPFLKFRKTNEEGQKCTPGLSIVNNYSSSDES
;
A
#
# COMPACT_ATOMS: atom_id res chain seq x y z
N MET A 1 16.71 37.49 -39.35
CA MET A 1 16.69 37.54 -37.87
C MET A 1 18.12 37.67 -37.40
N SER A 2 18.38 38.56 -36.45
CA SER A 2 19.69 38.60 -35.77
C SER A 2 19.97 37.27 -35.07
N GLU A 3 21.25 36.92 -34.95
CA GLU A 3 21.69 35.69 -34.27
C GLU A 3 21.33 35.70 -32.78
N ARG A 4 21.12 34.51 -32.17
CA ARG A 4 20.87 34.39 -30.72
C ARG A 4 22.05 34.92 -29.89
N LYS A 5 23.27 34.68 -30.36
CA LYS A 5 24.52 35.09 -29.72
C LYS A 5 25.26 36.10 -30.59
N VAL A 6 24.80 37.34 -30.55
CA VAL A 6 25.43 38.43 -31.30
C VAL A 6 26.77 38.80 -30.66
N LEU A 7 27.86 38.71 -31.42
CA LEU A 7 29.20 39.11 -30.98
C LEU A 7 29.31 40.62 -30.77
N ASN A 8 28.84 41.40 -31.76
CA ASN A 8 28.95 42.87 -31.75
C ASN A 8 27.57 43.52 -31.82
N LYS A 9 27.27 44.38 -30.86
CA LYS A 9 26.09 45.25 -30.88
C LYS A 9 26.57 46.65 -31.26
N TYR A 10 25.90 47.27 -32.24
CA TYR A 10 26.21 48.65 -32.62
C TYR A 10 25.83 49.59 -31.48
N TYR A 11 26.81 50.35 -30.97
CA TYR A 11 26.59 51.46 -30.05
C TYR A 11 26.75 52.77 -30.85
N PRO A 12 25.84 53.75 -30.70
CA PRO A 12 25.98 55.03 -31.40
C PRO A 12 27.22 55.79 -30.88
N PRO A 13 27.84 56.64 -31.72
CA PRO A 13 29.10 57.32 -31.39
C PRO A 13 28.99 58.25 -30.17
N ASP A 14 27.80 58.76 -29.87
CA ASP A 14 27.53 59.65 -28.72
C ASP A 14 27.17 58.90 -27.42
N PHE A 15 27.22 57.55 -27.43
CA PHE A 15 26.83 56.73 -26.29
C PHE A 15 27.84 56.80 -25.14
N ASP A 16 27.42 57.40 -24.02
CA ASP A 16 28.19 57.44 -22.79
C ASP A 16 27.53 56.57 -21.71
N GLY A 17 28.21 55.50 -21.30
CA GLY A 17 27.73 54.56 -20.30
C GLY A 17 27.58 55.16 -18.89
N ALA A 18 28.18 56.33 -18.62
CA ALA A 18 28.05 57.01 -17.33
C ALA A 18 26.73 57.79 -17.20
N LYS A 19 26.12 58.20 -18.32
CA LYS A 19 24.88 58.99 -18.33
C LYS A 19 23.62 58.14 -18.10
N ILE A 20 23.75 56.81 -18.13
CA ILE A 20 22.62 55.89 -17.95
C ILE A 20 22.50 55.53 -16.46
N PRO A 21 21.33 55.72 -15.84
CA PRO A 21 21.13 55.30 -14.46
C PRO A 21 21.27 53.78 -14.32
N ARG A 22 22.17 53.34 -13.45
CA ARG A 22 22.30 51.92 -13.08
C ARG A 22 21.21 51.58 -12.08
N GLY A 23 20.06 51.15 -12.60
CA GLY A 23 18.92 50.79 -11.78
C GLY A 23 17.77 50.23 -12.62
N PRO A 24 16.72 49.71 -11.97
CA PRO A 24 15.49 49.35 -12.67
C PRO A 24 14.93 50.58 -13.41
N PRO A 25 14.18 50.37 -14.49
CA PRO A 25 13.66 51.47 -15.30
C PRO A 25 12.87 52.48 -14.46
N PRO A 26 12.93 53.78 -14.81
CA PRO A 26 12.32 54.87 -14.05
C PRO A 26 10.78 54.82 -14.00
N ASN A 27 10.14 54.00 -14.82
CA ASN A 27 8.68 53.91 -14.95
C ASN A 27 7.99 53.05 -13.86
N LEU A 28 8.73 52.60 -12.84
CA LEU A 28 8.17 51.79 -11.76
C LEU A 28 8.04 52.61 -10.48
N ASN A 29 6.81 52.72 -9.95
CA ASN A 29 6.49 53.47 -8.74
C ASN A 29 7.53 53.22 -7.61
N PRO A 30 8.03 54.26 -6.93
CA PRO A 30 9.05 54.09 -5.88
C PRO A 30 8.59 53.23 -4.70
N ASN A 31 7.27 53.09 -4.48
CA ASN A 31 6.70 52.17 -3.50
C ASN A 31 6.76 50.68 -3.91
N ILE A 32 6.86 50.37 -5.21
CA ILE A 32 7.06 49.02 -5.76
C ILE A 32 8.54 48.59 -5.69
N LYS A 33 9.46 49.49 -5.31
CA LYS A 33 10.88 49.15 -5.13
C LYS A 33 11.14 48.17 -3.98
N ARG A 34 10.20 48.06 -3.04
CA ARG A 34 10.37 47.32 -1.78
C ARG A 34 10.09 45.82 -1.91
N VAL A 35 9.11 45.44 -2.72
CA VAL A 35 8.71 44.04 -2.89
C VAL A 35 8.68 43.74 -4.38
N ARG A 36 9.85 43.37 -4.94
CA ARG A 36 9.91 43.01 -6.36
C ARG A 36 9.35 41.60 -6.53
N GLN A 37 8.15 41.52 -7.08
CA GLN A 37 7.59 40.25 -7.53
C GLN A 37 8.20 39.91 -8.90
N ILE A 38 8.95 38.81 -8.95
CA ILE A 38 9.59 38.31 -10.17
C ILE A 38 8.73 37.19 -10.75
N THR A 39 8.39 37.25 -12.03
CA THR A 39 7.66 36.17 -12.70
C THR A 39 8.62 35.06 -13.12
N ILE A 40 8.38 33.84 -12.65
CA ILE A 40 9.24 32.67 -12.92
C ILE A 40 8.36 31.48 -13.30
N ARG A 41 8.89 30.63 -14.17
CA ARG A 41 8.24 29.37 -14.51
C ARG A 41 8.81 28.26 -13.63
N LEU A 42 7.96 27.68 -12.77
CA LEU A 42 8.36 26.64 -11.83
C LEU A 42 7.38 25.45 -11.87
N MET A 43 7.77 24.35 -11.22
CA MET A 43 6.95 23.15 -11.04
C MET A 43 6.42 23.11 -9.60
N ALA A 44 5.19 22.62 -9.42
CA ALA A 44 4.62 22.45 -8.08
C ALA A 44 5.48 21.44 -7.26
N PRO A 45 5.98 21.83 -6.07
CA PRO A 45 6.93 20.99 -5.31
C PRO A 45 6.25 19.79 -4.63
N MET A 46 4.97 19.93 -4.27
CA MET A 46 4.19 18.90 -3.58
C MET A 46 2.82 18.72 -4.24
N SER A 47 2.19 17.58 -3.97
CA SER A 47 0.77 17.39 -4.24
C SER A 47 -0.07 18.17 -3.23
N MET A 48 -0.98 18.98 -3.74
CA MET A 48 -1.87 19.80 -2.92
C MET A 48 -3.27 19.84 -3.51
N ARG A 49 -4.25 20.09 -2.66
CA ARG A 49 -5.66 20.26 -3.01
C ARG A 49 -6.04 21.71 -2.81
N CYS A 50 -6.63 22.34 -3.82
CA CYS A 50 -7.11 23.72 -3.71
C CYS A 50 -8.32 23.79 -2.77
N ASN A 51 -8.32 24.74 -1.83
CA ASN A 51 -9.40 24.87 -0.85
C ASN A 51 -10.70 25.40 -1.46
N THR A 52 -10.61 26.20 -2.51
CA THR A 52 -11.76 26.89 -3.14
C THR A 52 -12.55 25.98 -4.08
N CYS A 53 -11.88 25.18 -4.92
CA CYS A 53 -12.55 24.34 -5.93
C CYS A 53 -12.35 22.84 -5.72
N GLY A 54 -11.50 22.43 -4.76
CA GLY A 54 -11.20 21.03 -4.51
C GLY A 54 -10.33 20.34 -5.57
N GLU A 55 -9.85 21.08 -6.58
CA GLU A 55 -8.96 20.54 -7.63
C GLU A 55 -7.62 20.08 -7.05
N TYR A 56 -7.14 18.93 -7.52
CA TYR A 56 -5.85 18.39 -7.13
C TYR A 56 -4.74 18.88 -8.06
N ILE A 57 -3.74 19.53 -7.49
CA ILE A 57 -2.51 19.92 -8.16
C ILE A 57 -1.45 18.89 -7.79
N TYR A 58 -1.09 18.03 -8.75
CA TYR A 58 -0.04 17.04 -8.56
C TYR A 58 1.36 17.66 -8.61
N LYS A 59 2.30 17.01 -7.92
CA LYS A 59 3.73 17.36 -7.96
C LYS A 59 4.22 17.39 -9.42
N GLY A 60 4.98 18.42 -9.77
CA GLY A 60 5.56 18.55 -11.11
C GLY A 60 4.71 19.34 -12.12
N LYS A 61 3.48 19.75 -11.79
CA LYS A 61 2.68 20.60 -12.70
C LYS A 61 3.36 21.96 -12.88
N LYS A 62 3.54 22.39 -14.14
CA LYS A 62 4.25 23.64 -14.49
C LYS A 62 3.35 24.86 -14.40
N PHE A 63 3.82 25.91 -13.74
CA PHE A 63 3.10 27.17 -13.57
C PHE A 63 3.97 28.38 -13.89
N ASN A 64 3.31 29.46 -14.32
CA ASN A 64 3.89 30.80 -14.27
C ASN A 64 3.58 31.36 -12.89
N ALA A 65 4.58 31.38 -12.02
CA ALA A 65 4.47 31.83 -10.64
C ALA A 65 5.05 33.25 -10.49
N ARG A 66 4.61 33.95 -9.45
CA ARG A 66 5.29 35.16 -8.97
C ARG A 66 6.11 34.78 -7.74
N GLN A 67 7.38 35.14 -7.71
CA GLN A 67 8.27 34.97 -6.58
C GLN A 67 8.44 36.31 -5.85
N GLU A 68 8.36 36.26 -4.53
CA GLU A 68 8.62 37.36 -3.62
C GLU A 68 9.62 36.92 -2.56
N THR A 69 10.53 37.82 -2.15
CA THR A 69 11.40 37.57 -0.98
C THR A 69 10.65 38.00 0.27
N VAL A 70 10.47 37.06 1.20
CA VAL A 70 9.88 37.32 2.51
C VAL A 70 10.88 38.15 3.31
N ARG A 71 10.43 39.26 3.91
CA ARG A 71 11.31 40.22 4.61
C ARG A 71 11.46 39.95 6.09
N ASN A 72 10.50 39.25 6.67
CA ASN A 72 10.39 39.07 8.11
C ASN A 72 11.11 37.81 8.60
N GLU A 73 11.49 36.93 7.67
CA GLU A 73 11.97 35.58 7.95
C GLU A 73 13.20 35.32 7.08
N ASP A 74 14.35 35.21 7.72
CA ASP A 74 15.61 34.75 7.13
C ASP A 74 16.13 33.60 8.00
N TYR A 75 16.65 32.55 7.38
CA TYR A 75 17.19 31.38 8.08
C TYR A 75 18.71 31.37 7.98
N LEU A 76 19.41 31.63 9.09
CA LEU A 76 20.89 31.65 9.14
C LEU A 76 21.53 32.51 8.02
N GLY A 77 20.85 33.58 7.58
CA GLY A 77 21.28 34.46 6.47
C GLY A 77 20.82 34.04 5.08
N LEU A 78 20.11 32.92 4.94
CA LEU A 78 19.41 32.50 3.73
C LEU A 78 18.04 33.14 3.64
N ARG A 79 17.73 33.69 2.47
CA ARG A 79 16.45 34.35 2.20
C ARG A 79 15.36 33.34 1.95
N ILE A 80 14.22 33.53 2.59
CA ILE A 80 13.02 32.74 2.34
C ILE A 80 12.21 33.37 1.20
N TYR A 81 11.75 32.53 0.28
CA TYR A 81 10.93 32.95 -0.85
C TYR A 81 9.50 32.48 -0.70
N ARG A 82 8.58 33.36 -1.07
CA ARG A 82 7.16 33.07 -1.21
C ARG A 82 6.81 33.03 -2.68
N PHE A 83 6.10 31.99 -3.08
CA PHE A 83 5.63 31.80 -4.45
C PHE A 83 4.11 31.90 -4.50
N TYR A 84 3.61 32.58 -5.54
CA TYR A 84 2.19 32.69 -5.85
C TYR A 84 1.91 31.92 -7.13
N ILE A 85 1.07 30.90 -7.05
CA ILE A 85 0.54 30.15 -8.20
C ILE A 85 -0.96 30.40 -8.32
N LYS A 86 -1.50 30.40 -9.53
CA LYS A 86 -2.95 30.40 -9.77
C LYS A 86 -3.45 28.98 -10.01
N CYS A 87 -4.55 28.62 -9.35
CA CYS A 87 -5.23 27.35 -9.60
C CYS A 87 -5.75 27.33 -11.05
N PRO A 88 -5.59 26.21 -11.80
CA PRO A 88 -6.03 26.14 -13.20
C PRO A 88 -7.55 26.26 -13.39
N ASN A 89 -8.36 25.95 -12.36
CA ASN A 89 -9.81 25.91 -12.46
C ASN A 89 -10.46 27.20 -11.93
N CYS A 90 -10.24 27.54 -10.65
CA CYS A 90 -10.87 28.70 -10.00
C CYS A 90 -10.03 29.98 -10.02
N VAL A 91 -8.80 29.95 -10.58
CA VAL A 91 -7.89 31.10 -10.68
C VAL A 91 -7.50 31.70 -9.30
N SER A 92 -7.90 31.06 -8.20
CA SER A 92 -7.51 31.49 -6.86
C SER A 92 -6.00 31.39 -6.69
N GLU A 93 -5.44 32.32 -5.94
CA GLU A 93 -4.02 32.36 -5.65
C GLU A 93 -3.70 31.38 -4.51
N ILE A 94 -2.66 30.58 -4.70
CA ILE A 94 -2.13 29.62 -3.74
C ILE A 94 -0.72 30.09 -3.40
N THR A 95 -0.41 30.17 -2.11
CA THR A 95 0.88 30.64 -1.61
C THR A 95 1.62 29.53 -0.89
N PHE A 96 2.92 29.42 -1.18
CA PHE A 96 3.82 28.54 -0.44
C PHE A 96 5.18 29.20 -0.26
N LYS A 97 5.82 28.88 0.86
CA LYS A 97 7.14 29.34 1.26
C LYS A 97 8.17 28.23 1.14
N THR A 98 9.44 28.62 1.03
CA THR A 98 10.59 27.72 1.13
C THR A 98 11.03 27.56 2.58
N ASP A 99 11.20 26.32 3.04
CA ASP A 99 11.69 26.02 4.40
C ASP A 99 13.08 25.37 4.33
N PRO A 100 14.14 26.17 4.54
CA PRO A 100 15.51 25.67 4.42
C PRO A 100 15.91 24.68 5.51
N GLU A 101 15.24 24.67 6.67
CA GLU A 101 15.50 23.73 7.76
C GLU A 101 15.16 22.28 7.39
N HIS A 102 14.03 22.07 6.69
CA HIS A 102 13.54 20.74 6.33
C HIS A 102 13.71 20.44 4.83
N THR A 103 14.37 21.32 4.07
CA THR A 103 14.55 21.22 2.60
C THR A 103 13.24 21.04 1.83
N ASP A 104 12.13 21.54 2.37
CA ASP A 104 10.79 21.38 1.81
C ASP A 104 10.12 22.73 1.64
N TYR A 105 8.87 22.72 1.21
CA TYR A 105 8.02 23.88 1.13
C TYR A 105 6.84 23.71 2.08
N VAL A 106 6.36 24.83 2.63
CA VAL A 106 5.15 24.91 3.45
C VAL A 106 4.12 25.75 2.73
N VAL A 107 2.90 25.24 2.70
CA VAL A 107 1.76 25.97 2.13
C VAL A 107 1.25 26.94 3.19
N GLU A 108 1.11 28.21 2.81
CA GLU A 108 0.54 29.24 3.69
C GLU A 108 -0.97 29.35 3.49
N ASP A 109 -1.40 29.60 2.26
CA ASP A 109 -2.81 29.87 1.94
C ASP A 109 -3.25 29.30 0.58
N GLY A 110 -4.56 29.08 0.45
CA GLY A 110 -5.22 28.70 -0.80
C GLY A 110 -5.20 27.20 -1.13
N ALA A 111 -4.42 26.40 -0.41
CA ALA A 111 -4.41 24.95 -0.59
C ALA A 111 -4.06 24.19 0.71
N THR A 112 -4.46 22.92 0.74
CA THR A 112 -3.98 21.94 1.72
C THR A 112 -3.04 20.97 1.04
N ARG A 113 -1.92 20.65 1.69
CA ARG A 113 -1.02 19.58 1.24
C ARG A 113 -1.73 18.24 1.34
N SER A 114 -1.54 17.37 0.34
CA SER A 114 -2.03 15.99 0.43
C SER A 114 -1.31 15.24 1.55
N PHE A 115 -2.06 14.56 2.40
CA PHE A 115 -1.51 13.77 3.51
C PHE A 115 -0.61 12.65 2.97
N GLN A 116 0.65 12.63 3.43
CA GLN A 116 1.60 11.56 3.11
C GLN A 116 1.75 10.68 4.35
N ALA A 117 0.98 9.59 4.42
CA ALA A 117 0.96 8.69 5.57
C ALA A 117 2.35 8.13 5.89
N ALA A 118 3.12 7.74 4.87
CA ALA A 118 4.47 7.21 5.03
C ALA A 118 5.40 8.23 5.72
N ARG A 119 5.41 9.48 5.25
CA ARG A 119 6.26 10.53 5.83
C ARG A 119 5.92 10.81 7.30
N ILE A 120 4.64 10.78 7.65
CA ILE A 120 4.21 11.05 9.03
C ILE A 120 4.56 9.87 9.94
N ALA A 121 4.42 8.64 9.45
CA ALA A 121 4.84 7.45 10.18
C ALA A 121 6.35 7.45 10.45
N GLU A 122 7.16 7.81 9.45
CA GLU A 122 8.62 7.92 9.59
C GLU A 122 9.02 8.99 10.61
N LEU A 123 8.43 10.19 10.54
CA LEU A 123 8.71 11.26 11.51
C LEU A 123 8.33 10.86 12.94
N GLN A 124 7.16 10.23 13.12
CA GLN A 124 6.72 9.72 14.43
C GLN A 124 7.63 8.62 14.97
N GLU A 125 8.13 7.74 14.10
CA GLU A 125 9.07 6.69 14.48
C GLU A 125 10.44 7.26 14.85
N GLU A 126 10.92 8.28 14.14
CA GLU A 126 12.16 8.99 14.50
C GLU A 126 12.04 9.74 15.82
N GLU A 127 10.93 10.42 16.07
CA GLU A 127 10.65 11.09 17.34
C GLU A 127 10.62 10.08 18.50
N ARG A 128 9.91 8.96 18.32
CA ARG A 128 9.87 7.87 19.30
C ARG A 128 11.27 7.31 19.56
N ARG A 129 12.06 7.06 18.51
CA ARG A 129 13.43 6.55 18.62
C ARG A 129 14.35 7.52 19.37
N LYS A 130 14.24 8.82 19.10
CA LYS A 130 15.01 9.86 19.81
C LYS A 130 14.64 9.93 21.29
N GLN A 131 13.34 9.83 21.61
CA GLN A 131 12.87 9.80 23.00
C GLN A 131 13.42 8.57 23.74
N GLU A 132 13.35 7.38 23.13
CA GLU A 132 13.93 6.16 23.70
C GLU A 132 15.45 6.31 23.92
N GLU A 133 16.18 6.90 22.97
CA GLU A 133 17.62 7.11 23.10
C GLU A 133 17.96 8.12 24.21
N GLU A 134 17.15 9.15 24.39
CA GLU A 134 17.32 10.13 25.47
C GLU A 134 17.04 9.52 26.84
N GLU A 135 16.02 8.67 26.95
CA GLU A 135 15.74 7.88 28.16
C GLU A 135 16.91 6.93 28.50
N GLU A 136 17.46 6.23 27.51
CA GLU A 136 18.63 5.36 27.67
C GLU A 136 19.89 6.12 28.08
N ARG A 137 20.11 7.32 27.51
CA ARG A 137 21.22 8.19 27.91
C ARG A 137 21.05 8.72 29.33
N THR A 138 19.82 9.00 29.73
CA THR A 138 19.49 9.50 31.07
C THR A 138 19.66 8.40 32.12
N ASN A 139 19.34 7.14 31.79
CA ASN A 139 19.44 5.99 32.70
C ASN A 139 20.32 4.84 32.13
N PRO A 140 21.60 4.75 32.51
CA PRO A 140 22.50 3.72 32.01
C PRO A 140 22.10 2.28 32.41
N MET A 141 21.38 2.11 33.53
CA MET A 141 20.84 0.81 33.94
C MET A 141 19.74 0.31 33.00
N GLN A 142 18.85 1.20 32.55
CA GLN A 142 17.78 0.88 31.60
C GLN A 142 18.35 0.51 30.22
N ALA A 143 19.40 1.20 29.78
CA ALA A 143 20.12 0.85 28.55
C ALA A 143 20.80 -0.53 28.63
N LEU A 144 21.32 -0.91 29.80
CA LEU A 144 21.87 -2.25 30.02
C LEU A 144 20.76 -3.31 29.96
N GLU A 145 19.64 -3.07 30.64
CA GLU A 145 18.48 -3.97 30.65
C GLU A 145 17.90 -4.17 29.25
N LYS A 146 17.73 -3.09 28.46
CA LYS A 146 17.26 -3.16 27.08
C LYS A 146 18.18 -4.02 26.21
N ARG A 147 19.50 -3.84 26.28
CA ARG A 147 20.48 -4.66 25.55
C ARG A 147 20.39 -6.14 25.93
N THR A 148 20.25 -6.45 27.23
CA THR A 148 20.10 -7.85 27.67
C THR A 148 18.79 -8.47 27.21
N ASN A 149 17.69 -7.73 27.26
CA ASN A 149 16.38 -8.17 26.79
C ASN A 149 16.34 -8.32 25.27
N GLU A 150 17.03 -7.45 24.53
CA GLU A 150 17.17 -7.55 23.08
C GLU A 150 17.97 -8.80 22.67
N SER A 151 19.12 -9.02 23.31
CA SER A 151 19.92 -10.24 23.10
C SER A 151 19.13 -11.51 23.44
N ARG A 152 18.36 -11.49 24.54
CA ARG A 152 17.48 -12.61 24.90
C ARG A 152 16.40 -12.86 23.85
N ARG A 153 15.71 -11.81 23.38
CA ARG A 153 14.69 -11.92 22.33
C ARG A 153 15.28 -12.39 21.01
N GLU A 154 16.51 -12.00 20.69
CA GLU A 154 17.21 -12.48 19.50
C GLU A 154 17.51 -13.98 19.59
N MET A 155 18.01 -14.45 20.74
CA MET A 155 18.21 -15.88 20.98
C MET A 155 16.90 -16.67 20.88
N GLU A 156 15.83 -16.19 21.52
CA GLU A 156 14.50 -16.83 21.46
C GLU A 156 13.95 -16.89 20.02
N LYS A 157 14.16 -15.84 19.22
CA LYS A 157 13.79 -15.85 17.79
C LYS A 157 14.60 -16.85 16.98
N LEU A 158 15.91 -16.97 17.24
CA LEU A 158 16.79 -17.90 16.56
C LEU A 158 16.42 -19.36 16.90
N GLU A 159 16.17 -19.65 18.18
CA GLU A 159 15.69 -20.96 18.63
C GLU A 159 14.36 -21.33 17.94
N HIS A 160 13.40 -20.40 17.91
CA HIS A 160 12.12 -20.65 17.25
C HIS A 160 12.26 -20.90 15.73
N LEU A 161 13.18 -20.19 15.06
CA LEU A 161 13.48 -20.44 13.65
C LEU A 161 14.14 -21.81 13.43
N GLU A 162 14.98 -22.24 14.36
CA GLU A 162 15.61 -23.56 14.32
C GLU A 162 14.58 -24.68 14.54
N GLU A 163 13.68 -24.53 15.51
CA GLU A 163 12.55 -25.45 15.75
C GLU A 163 11.67 -25.59 14.50
N LEU A 164 11.29 -24.47 13.87
CA LEU A 164 10.51 -24.48 12.63
C LEU A 164 11.26 -25.17 11.49
N ARG A 165 12.57 -24.95 11.39
CA ARG A 165 13.41 -25.59 10.38
C ARG A 165 13.48 -27.09 10.61
N ASP A 166 13.63 -27.53 11.85
CA ASP A 166 13.69 -28.95 12.20
C ASP A 166 12.35 -29.65 12.05
N TYR A 167 11.25 -28.97 12.40
CA TYR A 167 9.91 -29.42 12.10
C TYR A 167 9.73 -29.63 10.59
N ASN A 168 10.07 -28.62 9.78
CA ASN A 168 9.97 -28.70 8.33
C ASN A 168 10.83 -29.85 7.76
N LYS A 169 12.07 -30.03 8.24
CA LYS A 169 12.94 -31.16 7.83
C LYS A 169 12.29 -32.52 8.09
N ARG A 170 11.60 -32.69 9.23
CA ARG A 170 10.88 -33.95 9.55
C ARG A 170 9.67 -34.15 8.64
N HIS A 171 8.96 -33.09 8.32
CA HIS A 171 7.77 -33.13 7.47
C HIS A 171 8.06 -33.13 5.96
N CYS A 172 9.31 -32.91 5.53
CA CYS A 172 9.72 -32.94 4.13
C CYS A 172 9.39 -34.24 3.38
N ALA A 173 9.33 -35.39 4.08
CA ALA A 173 9.01 -36.68 3.45
C ALA A 173 7.49 -36.90 3.26
N VAL A 174 6.66 -36.02 3.82
CA VAL A 174 5.21 -36.15 3.79
C VAL A 174 4.65 -35.32 2.65
N ASP A 175 4.00 -35.97 1.69
CA ASP A 175 3.28 -35.29 0.61
C ASP A 175 1.95 -34.72 1.14
N HIS A 176 1.95 -33.42 1.43
CA HIS A 176 0.80 -32.70 1.98
C HIS A 176 -0.41 -32.70 1.03
N ASP A 177 -0.18 -32.70 -0.29
CA ASP A 177 -1.27 -32.70 -1.28
C ASP A 177 -2.03 -34.02 -1.29
N LEU A 178 -1.33 -35.14 -1.13
CA LEU A 178 -1.93 -36.46 -1.05
C LEU A 178 -2.74 -36.65 0.23
N LEU A 179 -2.25 -36.13 1.36
CA LEU A 179 -2.97 -36.16 2.63
C LEU A 179 -4.25 -35.34 2.58
N LEU A 180 -4.20 -34.15 1.98
CA LEU A 180 -5.38 -33.30 1.79
C LEU A 180 -6.44 -34.00 0.92
N ARG A 181 -6.03 -34.64 -0.18
CA ARG A 181 -6.95 -35.43 -1.02
C ARG A 181 -7.62 -36.57 -0.26
N LYS A 182 -6.84 -37.37 0.47
CA LYS A 182 -7.37 -38.47 1.29
C LYS A 182 -8.32 -37.97 2.38
N HIS A 183 -8.04 -36.82 2.98
CA HIS A 183 -8.92 -36.22 3.98
C HIS A 183 -10.24 -35.75 3.37
N ILE A 184 -10.20 -35.15 2.17
CA ILE A 184 -11.42 -34.72 1.45
C ILE A 184 -12.27 -35.94 1.06
N GLU A 185 -11.65 -36.98 0.50
CA GLU A 185 -12.33 -38.23 0.12
C GLU A 185 -12.98 -38.91 1.32
N LYS A 186 -12.26 -38.96 2.45
CA LYS A 186 -12.78 -39.53 3.70
C LYS A 186 -13.97 -38.72 4.23
N ASN A 187 -13.88 -37.40 4.21
CA ASN A 187 -14.98 -36.52 4.62
C ASN A 187 -16.21 -36.69 3.73
N SER A 188 -16.06 -36.75 2.40
CA SER A 188 -17.21 -36.98 1.53
C SER A 188 -17.83 -38.36 1.74
N LEU A 189 -17.01 -39.36 2.09
CA LEU A 189 -17.51 -40.70 2.39
C LEU A 189 -18.32 -40.72 3.70
N TYR A 190 -17.87 -40.02 4.73
CA TYR A 190 -18.67 -39.86 5.95
C TYR A 190 -19.98 -39.11 5.71
N GLU A 191 -19.99 -38.10 4.84
CA GLU A 191 -21.24 -37.41 4.46
C GLU A 191 -22.22 -38.37 3.77
N LEU A 192 -21.73 -39.25 2.88
CA LEU A 192 -22.54 -40.26 2.22
C LEU A 192 -23.11 -41.29 3.21
N ASP A 193 -22.31 -41.77 4.18
CA ASP A 193 -22.77 -42.72 5.20
C ASP A 193 -23.88 -42.12 6.08
N LEU A 194 -23.79 -40.83 6.41
CA LEU A 194 -24.82 -40.11 7.15
C LEU A 194 -26.12 -39.96 6.35
N ASP A 195 -26.01 -39.69 5.06
CA ASP A 195 -27.15 -39.62 4.14
C ASP A 195 -27.83 -41.00 3.98
N ASP A 196 -27.05 -42.08 3.88
CA ASP A 196 -27.55 -43.45 3.80
C ASP A 196 -28.23 -43.88 5.12
N ASP A 197 -27.64 -43.58 6.27
CA ASP A 197 -28.25 -43.81 7.59
C ASP A 197 -29.57 -43.03 7.77
N ALA A 198 -29.63 -41.80 7.26
CA ALA A 198 -30.85 -40.99 7.27
C ALA A 198 -31.95 -41.61 6.37
N LEU A 199 -31.56 -42.11 5.20
CA LEU A 199 -32.47 -42.81 4.28
C LEU A 199 -32.99 -44.13 4.90
N VAL A 200 -32.12 -44.90 5.55
CA VAL A 200 -32.49 -46.12 6.26
C VAL A 200 -33.50 -45.81 7.37
N ARG A 201 -33.28 -44.76 8.16
CA ARG A 201 -34.25 -44.32 9.19
C ARG A 201 -35.61 -43.94 8.59
N GLN A 202 -35.63 -43.26 7.44
CA GLN A 202 -36.88 -42.95 6.73
C GLN A 202 -37.60 -44.22 6.24
N ILE A 203 -36.88 -45.19 5.69
CA ILE A 203 -37.46 -46.46 5.21
C ILE A 203 -38.04 -47.29 6.38
N TYR A 204 -37.34 -47.36 7.52
CA TYR A 204 -37.86 -48.05 8.70
C TYR A 204 -39.06 -47.34 9.31
N ALA A 205 -39.11 -45.99 9.27
CA ALA A 205 -40.27 -45.23 9.68
C ALA A 205 -41.48 -45.49 8.76
N GLN A 206 -41.28 -45.48 7.43
CA GLN A 206 -42.33 -45.80 6.45
C GLN A 206 -42.82 -47.25 6.58
N LYS A 207 -41.93 -48.22 6.79
CA LYS A 207 -42.36 -49.62 7.02
C LYS A 207 -43.21 -49.77 8.26
N ASN A 208 -42.90 -49.05 9.34
CA ASN A 208 -43.74 -49.08 10.54
C ASN A 208 -45.13 -48.48 10.27
N GLU A 209 -45.23 -47.48 9.41
CA GLU A 209 -46.52 -46.95 8.92
C GLU A 209 -47.26 -47.96 8.02
N ASP A 210 -46.55 -48.65 7.12
CA ASP A 210 -47.11 -49.70 6.25
C ASP A 210 -47.59 -50.94 7.03
N TYR A 211 -46.91 -51.32 8.13
CA TYR A 211 -47.37 -52.40 9.02
C TYR A 211 -48.61 -52.00 9.82
N THR A 212 -48.72 -50.73 10.24
CA THR A 212 -49.95 -50.22 10.86
C THR A 212 -51.11 -50.12 9.85
N GLU A 213 -50.86 -49.75 8.59
CA GLU A 213 -51.89 -49.76 7.54
C GLU A 213 -52.29 -51.20 7.13
N LEU A 214 -51.36 -52.16 7.13
CA LEU A 214 -51.67 -53.58 6.88
C LEU A 214 -52.48 -54.22 8.02
N ASP A 215 -52.23 -53.88 9.28
CA ASP A 215 -53.04 -54.32 10.42
C ASP A 215 -54.45 -53.70 10.39
N GLU A 216 -54.60 -52.46 9.92
CA GLU A 216 -55.91 -51.83 9.70
C GLU A 216 -56.65 -52.42 8.47
N LEU A 217 -55.95 -52.84 7.41
CA LEU A 217 -56.53 -53.49 6.22
C LEU A 217 -56.92 -54.96 6.44
N ILE A 218 -56.28 -55.68 7.37
CA ILE A 218 -56.66 -57.07 7.73
C ILE A 218 -57.97 -57.10 8.55
N ALA A 219 -58.36 -55.99 9.18
CA ALA A 219 -59.61 -55.85 9.92
C ALA A 219 -60.87 -55.65 9.03
N SER A 220 -60.71 -55.42 7.73
CA SER A 220 -61.83 -55.26 6.79
C SER A 220 -61.62 -56.12 5.53
N LYS A 221 -62.11 -57.37 5.54
CA LYS A 221 -62.15 -58.20 4.35
C LYS A 221 -63.34 -57.87 3.45
N ASP A 222 -63.06 -57.98 2.14
CA ASP A 222 -63.95 -58.15 0.98
C ASP A 222 -64.28 -56.89 0.15
N GLU A 223 -63.51 -56.63 -0.91
CA GLU A 223 -63.94 -56.66 -2.32
C GLU A 223 -62.84 -56.18 -3.29
N ALA A 224 -63.00 -56.52 -4.56
CA ALA A 224 -61.96 -56.68 -5.57
C ALA A 224 -61.39 -55.39 -6.23
N GLN A 225 -60.26 -55.60 -6.94
CA GLN A 225 -59.77 -54.90 -8.14
C GLN A 225 -59.05 -53.54 -8.01
N LYS A 226 -57.72 -53.52 -8.20
CA LYS A 226 -57.01 -53.15 -9.47
C LYS A 226 -55.52 -52.82 -9.22
N PHE A 227 -54.70 -53.25 -10.17
CA PHE A 227 -53.28 -52.89 -10.33
C PHE A 227 -53.05 -51.37 -10.43
N LYS A 228 -51.94 -50.90 -9.85
CA LYS A 228 -51.10 -49.85 -10.46
C LYS A 228 -49.64 -49.99 -9.99
N VAL A 229 -48.77 -50.40 -10.91
CA VAL A 229 -47.32 -50.32 -10.77
C VAL A 229 -46.92 -48.85 -10.87
N VAL A 230 -46.41 -48.27 -9.78
CA VAL A 230 -45.78 -46.95 -9.80
C VAL A 230 -44.28 -47.15 -10.02
N LYS A 231 -43.79 -46.62 -11.15
CA LYS A 231 -42.39 -46.61 -11.54
C LYS A 231 -41.59 -45.80 -10.52
N VAL A 232 -40.54 -46.39 -9.94
CA VAL A 232 -39.46 -45.61 -9.33
C VAL A 232 -38.62 -45.03 -10.47
N SER A 233 -38.86 -43.76 -10.79
CA SER A 233 -38.00 -43.00 -11.69
C SER A 233 -36.65 -42.79 -11.02
N GLY A 234 -35.60 -43.38 -11.60
CA GLY A 234 -34.23 -43.04 -11.26
C GLY A 234 -33.98 -41.55 -11.47
N SER A 235 -33.69 -40.82 -10.40
CA SER A 235 -33.16 -39.47 -10.47
C SER A 235 -31.66 -39.56 -10.72
N THR A 236 -31.27 -39.46 -11.99
CA THR A 236 -29.90 -39.11 -12.39
C THR A 236 -29.54 -37.75 -11.79
N ARG A 237 -28.72 -37.72 -10.73
CA ARG A 237 -28.00 -36.52 -10.34
C ARG A 237 -26.60 -36.55 -10.95
N ASN A 238 -26.50 -35.87 -12.08
CA ASN A 238 -25.26 -35.34 -12.60
C ASN A 238 -24.66 -34.36 -11.58
N THR A 239 -23.54 -34.72 -10.99
CA THR A 239 -22.57 -33.73 -10.48
C THR A 239 -21.18 -34.19 -10.90
N LYS A 240 -20.73 -33.70 -12.05
CA LYS A 240 -19.30 -33.67 -12.36
C LYS A 240 -18.65 -32.63 -11.44
N PRO A 241 -17.61 -32.94 -10.66
CA PRO A 241 -16.69 -31.90 -10.23
C PRO A 241 -15.75 -31.61 -11.40
N PHE A 242 -15.99 -30.49 -12.07
CA PHE A 242 -15.03 -29.92 -13.01
C PHE A 242 -14.02 -29.10 -12.22
N LEU A 243 -12.91 -29.72 -11.82
CA LEU A 243 -11.72 -29.02 -11.35
C LEU A 243 -10.58 -29.33 -12.32
N LYS A 244 -10.36 -28.39 -13.25
CA LYS A 244 -9.15 -28.34 -14.09
C LYS A 244 -7.94 -28.10 -13.20
N PHE A 245 -7.20 -29.15 -12.87
CA PHE A 245 -5.81 -29.00 -12.46
C PHE A 245 -4.99 -28.57 -13.69
N ARG A 246 -4.50 -27.33 -13.67
CA ARG A 246 -3.42 -26.91 -14.57
C ARG A 246 -2.20 -27.78 -14.26
N LYS A 247 -1.74 -28.56 -15.25
CA LYS A 247 -0.39 -29.12 -15.23
C LYS A 247 0.60 -27.96 -15.28
N THR A 248 1.16 -27.59 -14.13
CA THR A 248 2.49 -26.97 -14.09
C THR A 248 3.51 -28.09 -14.03
N ASN A 249 4.54 -27.94 -14.85
CA ASN A 249 5.56 -28.93 -15.15
C ASN A 249 6.15 -29.56 -13.87
N GLU A 250 6.31 -30.88 -13.94
CA GLU A 250 7.09 -31.68 -12.99
C GLU A 250 8.55 -31.26 -13.07
N GLU A 251 8.96 -30.39 -12.15
CA GLU A 251 10.29 -30.46 -11.58
C GLU A 251 10.10 -30.93 -10.14
N GLY A 252 10.47 -32.18 -9.89
CA GLY A 252 10.41 -32.76 -8.56
C GLY A 252 11.13 -31.85 -7.57
N GLN A 253 10.39 -31.36 -6.58
CA GLN A 253 10.92 -30.65 -5.43
C GLN A 253 11.83 -31.60 -4.65
N LYS A 254 13.10 -31.63 -5.07
CA LYS A 254 14.18 -32.01 -4.16
C LYS A 254 14.15 -30.97 -3.05
N CYS A 255 14.07 -31.44 -1.81
CA CYS A 255 14.42 -30.62 -0.66
C CYS A 255 15.87 -30.17 -0.87
N THR A 256 16.09 -28.95 -1.34
CA THR A 256 17.43 -28.38 -1.42
C THR A 256 17.82 -27.97 0.01
N PRO A 257 18.89 -28.55 0.58
CA PRO A 257 19.51 -27.94 1.74
C PRO A 257 20.30 -26.74 1.23
N GLY A 258 19.81 -25.53 1.50
CA GLY A 258 20.60 -24.31 1.32
C GLY A 258 19.92 -23.27 0.46
N LEU A 259 19.36 -22.26 1.12
CA LEU A 259 19.47 -20.91 0.58
C LEU A 259 20.96 -20.54 0.72
N SER A 260 21.73 -20.57 -0.37
CA SER A 260 22.96 -19.79 -0.42
C SER A 260 22.53 -18.33 -0.39
N ILE A 261 22.64 -17.69 0.76
CA ILE A 261 22.68 -16.23 0.85
C ILE A 261 23.93 -15.83 0.09
N VAL A 262 23.74 -15.41 -1.16
CA VAL A 262 24.75 -14.67 -1.89
C VAL A 262 24.81 -13.32 -1.19
N ASN A 263 25.71 -13.19 -0.23
CA ASN A 263 26.09 -11.91 0.35
C ASN A 263 26.74 -11.07 -0.77
N ASN A 264 25.91 -10.36 -1.54
CA ASN A 264 26.35 -9.19 -2.26
C ASN A 264 26.40 -8.02 -1.26
N TYR A 265 27.32 -8.10 -0.31
CA TYR A 265 27.88 -6.90 0.33
C TYR A 265 28.99 -6.43 -0.59
N SER A 266 28.64 -5.58 -1.55
CA SER A 266 29.61 -4.72 -2.19
C SER A 266 30.03 -3.68 -1.15
N SER A 267 31.14 -3.94 -0.45
CA SER A 267 31.92 -2.89 0.17
C SER A 267 32.41 -1.96 -0.94
N SER A 268 31.73 -0.84 -1.11
CA SER A 268 32.24 0.32 -1.82
C SER A 268 32.78 1.29 -0.78
N ASP A 269 33.94 0.96 -0.22
CA ASP A 269 34.80 1.87 0.51
C ASP A 269 36.19 1.80 -0.12
N GLU A 270 36.41 2.58 -1.19
CA GLU A 270 37.72 3.12 -1.58
C GLU A 270 37.50 4.50 -2.21
N SER A 271 38.21 5.50 -1.65
CA SER A 271 38.40 6.90 -2.08
C SER A 271 37.44 7.97 -1.56
#